data_AF-A0A7R8CFS8-F1
#
_entry.id   AF-A0A7R8CFS8-F1
#
_cell.length_a   1.000
_cell.length_b   1.000
_cell.length_c   1.000
_cell.angle_alpha   90.00
_cell.angle_beta   90.00
_cell.angle_gamma   90.00
#
_symmetry.space_group_name_H-M   'P 1'
#
loop_
_entity.id
_entity.type
_entity.pdbx_description
1 polymer ?
#
loop_
_entity_poly.entity_id
_entity_poly.type
_entity_poly.pdbx_seq_one_letter_code
_entity_poly.pdbx_strand_id
1 'polypeptide(L)'
;MWKSSWSRKELSPFPFPALKSPSGLHLGSCSYKLEEIVTKYKNFLCPDYFPEGQDCAFPLKAGEYGGKISGIVLPEIPPSIANFAKGTIYGTISVSRNGEEILCMNGNLELTN
;
A
#
# COMPACT_ATOMS: atom_id res chain seq x y z
N MET A 1 3.29 9.60 -7.63
CA MET A 1 1.91 9.27 -7.22
C MET A 1 1.83 7.75 -7.10
N TRP A 2 1.49 7.25 -5.92
CA TRP A 2 1.27 5.83 -5.65
C TRP A 2 -0.22 5.54 -5.80
N LYS A 3 -0.57 4.43 -6.46
CA LYS A 3 -1.95 3.98 -6.63
C LYS A 3 -2.02 2.51 -6.28
N SER A 4 -2.95 2.15 -5.41
CA SER A 4 -3.31 0.77 -5.14
C SER A 4 -4.67 0.48 -5.75
N SER A 5 -4.87 -0.71 -6.31
CA SER A 5 -6.14 -1.22 -6.83
C SER A 5 -6.38 -2.60 -6.26
N TRP A 6 -7.54 -2.86 -5.68
CA TRP A 6 -7.85 -4.14 -5.07
C TRP A 6 -9.14 -4.70 -5.67
N SER A 7 -9.16 -6.00 -5.98
CA SER A 7 -10.33 -6.70 -6.51
C SER A 7 -10.39 -8.13 -5.98
N ARG A 8 -11.58 -8.74 -6.04
CA ARG A 8 -11.77 -10.18 -5.83
C ARG A 8 -12.24 -10.79 -7.15
N LYS A 9 -11.88 -12.04 -7.42
CA LYS A 9 -12.32 -12.70 -8.67
C LYS A 9 -13.81 -13.10 -8.61
N GLU A 10 -14.35 -13.33 -7.41
CA GLU A 10 -15.73 -13.81 -7.20
C GLU A 10 -16.77 -12.70 -7.00
N LEU A 11 -16.36 -11.54 -6.52
CA LEU A 11 -17.16 -10.32 -6.49
C LEU A 11 -16.71 -9.52 -7.70
N SER A 12 -17.53 -9.47 -8.76
CA SER A 12 -17.43 -8.64 -9.99
C SER A 12 -16.12 -7.84 -10.15
N PRO A 13 -15.42 -7.87 -11.31
CA PRO A 13 -14.04 -7.37 -11.50
C PRO A 13 -13.79 -5.88 -11.23
N PHE A 14 -14.79 -5.16 -10.73
CA PHE A 14 -14.70 -3.78 -10.32
C PHE A 14 -13.76 -3.60 -9.11
N PRO A 15 -12.84 -2.63 -9.20
CA PRO A 15 -11.98 -2.27 -8.09
C PRO A 15 -12.79 -1.79 -6.89
N PHE A 16 -12.43 -2.24 -5.69
CA PHE A 16 -13.06 -1.77 -4.46
C PHE A 16 -12.88 -0.25 -4.35
N PRO A 17 -13.94 0.52 -4.00
CA PRO A 17 -13.83 1.95 -3.86
C PRO A 17 -12.84 2.32 -2.75
N ALA A 18 -12.23 3.50 -2.87
CA ALA A 18 -11.40 4.06 -1.82
C ALA A 18 -12.27 4.48 -0.62
N LEU A 19 -12.19 3.74 0.47
CA LEU A 19 -12.93 3.99 1.71
C LEU A 19 -11.99 4.57 2.76
N LYS A 20 -12.39 5.66 3.41
CA LYS A 20 -11.68 6.19 4.57
C LYS A 20 -12.22 5.53 5.83
N SER A 21 -11.38 4.76 6.52
CA SER A 21 -11.73 4.20 7.82
C SER A 21 -11.70 5.29 8.91
N PRO A 22 -12.41 5.08 10.04
CA PRO A 22 -12.39 5.98 11.20
C PRO A 22 -10.98 6.18 11.78
N SER A 23 -10.10 5.19 11.64
CA SER A 23 -8.68 5.26 12.05
C SER A 23 -7.81 6.05 11.06
N GLY A 24 -8.39 6.65 10.02
CA GLY A 24 -7.67 7.44 9.02
C GLY A 24 -6.87 6.59 8.02
N LEU A 25 -7.10 5.28 7.99
CA LEU A 25 -6.56 4.37 6.99
C LEU A 25 -7.49 4.34 5.77
N HIS A 26 -6.93 4.49 4.58
CA HIS A 26 -7.67 4.44 3.32
C HIS A 26 -7.58 2.99 2.79
N LEU A 27 -8.73 2.38 2.52
CA LEU A 27 -8.90 0.97 2.17
C LEU A 27 -9.49 0.85 0.77
N GLY A 28 -9.05 -0.12 -0.02
CA GLY A 28 -9.46 -0.28 -1.41
C GLY A 28 -8.62 0.55 -2.37
N SER A 29 -9.20 0.93 -3.52
CA SER A 29 -8.42 1.40 -4.68
C SER A 29 -8.04 2.88 -4.58
N CYS A 30 -7.10 3.17 -3.69
CA CYS A 30 -6.72 4.53 -3.29
C CYS A 30 -5.48 5.03 -4.05
N SER A 31 -5.38 6.36 -4.19
CA SER A 31 -4.21 7.05 -4.70
C SER A 31 -3.61 7.95 -3.62
N TYR A 32 -2.28 8.00 -3.53
CA TYR A 32 -1.54 8.72 -2.52
C TYR A 32 -0.32 9.42 -3.13
N LYS A 33 0.11 10.52 -2.51
CA LYS A 33 1.46 11.03 -2.79
C LYS A 33 2.47 10.19 -2.02
N LEU A 34 3.55 9.79 -2.69
CA LEU A 34 4.59 8.96 -2.05
C LEU A 34 5.25 9.71 -0.88
N GLU A 35 5.35 11.04 -0.98
CA GLU A 35 5.82 11.94 0.07
C GLU A 35 4.97 11.90 1.35
N GLU A 36 3.64 11.83 1.21
CA GLU A 36 2.73 11.74 2.36
C GLU A 36 2.91 10.41 3.11
N ILE A 37 3.17 9.32 2.38
CA ILE A 37 3.41 8.00 2.97
C ILE A 37 4.73 7.97 3.73
N VAL A 38 5.82 8.44 3.09
CA VAL A 38 7.15 8.49 3.74
C VAL A 38 7.10 9.37 4.99
N THR A 39 6.41 10.50 4.93
CA THR A 39 6.23 11.38 6.08
C THR A 39 5.42 10.71 7.18
N LYS A 40 4.29 10.07 6.84
CA LYS A 40 3.38 9.45 7.82
C LYS A 40 4.00 8.22 8.49
N TYR A 41 4.78 7.43 7.75
CA TYR A 41 5.34 6.15 8.24
C TYR A 41 6.86 6.23 8.45
N LYS A 42 7.41 7.43 8.66
CA LYS A 42 8.85 7.67 8.84
C LYS A 42 9.46 6.78 9.93
N ASN A 43 8.78 6.65 11.07
CA ASN A 43 9.25 5.86 12.21
C ASN A 43 9.36 4.36 11.91
N PHE A 44 8.67 3.85 10.89
CA PHE A 44 8.74 2.46 10.45
C PHE A 44 9.73 2.28 9.28
N LEU A 45 9.79 3.26 8.38
CA LEU A 45 10.59 3.16 7.16
C LEU A 45 12.08 3.49 7.37
N CYS A 46 12.42 4.31 8.35
CA CYS A 46 13.78 4.82 8.52
C CYS A 46 14.42 4.30 9.83
N PRO A 47 15.73 3.96 9.81
CA PRO A 47 16.63 3.98 8.66
C PRO A 47 16.55 2.72 7.78
N ASP A 48 15.87 1.66 8.25
CA ASP A 48 16.07 0.29 7.79
C ASP A 48 15.67 0.03 6.33
N TYR A 49 14.82 0.87 5.73
CA TYR A 49 14.32 0.70 4.36
C TYR A 49 14.82 1.78 3.39
N PHE A 50 15.68 2.69 3.86
CA PHE A 50 16.33 3.71 3.04
C PHE A 50 17.82 3.38 2.83
N PRO A 51 18.40 3.75 1.68
CA PRO A 51 19.82 3.56 1.44
C PRO A 51 20.67 4.27 2.50
N GLU A 52 21.75 3.63 2.93
CA GLU A 52 22.68 4.23 3.90
C GLU A 52 23.21 5.59 3.41
N GLY A 53 23.33 6.54 4.34
CA GLY A 53 23.82 7.89 4.05
C GLY A 53 22.83 8.79 3.31
N GLN A 54 21.59 8.36 3.08
CA GLN A 54 20.54 9.20 2.49
C GLN A 54 19.51 9.64 3.53
N ASP A 55 19.05 10.90 3.41
CA ASP A 55 17.93 11.39 4.21
C ASP A 55 16.65 10.65 3.86
N CYS A 56 15.90 10.28 4.90
CA CYS A 56 14.58 9.68 4.76
C CYS A 56 13.52 10.75 4.43
N ALA A 57 13.64 11.34 3.24
CA ALA A 57 12.86 12.48 2.77
C ALA A 57 12.83 12.53 1.23
N PHE A 58 11.93 13.36 0.69
CA PHE A 58 11.89 13.68 -0.74
C PHE A 58 12.83 14.85 -1.07
N PRO A 59 13.40 14.91 -2.30
CA PRO A 59 13.27 13.93 -3.38
C PRO A 59 14.09 12.66 -3.14
N LEU A 60 13.50 11.50 -3.42
CA LEU A 60 14.19 10.21 -3.36
C LEU A 60 15.34 10.18 -4.37
N LYS A 61 16.55 9.82 -3.91
CA LYS A 61 17.73 9.67 -4.76
C LYS A 61 17.84 8.22 -5.25
N ALA A 62 18.71 7.99 -6.24
CA ALA A 62 19.01 6.63 -6.67
C ALA A 62 19.64 5.83 -5.51
N GLY A 63 19.26 4.57 -5.38
CA GLY A 63 19.70 3.68 -4.32
C GLY A 63 18.81 2.45 -4.19
N GLU A 64 19.20 1.52 -3.33
CA GLU A 64 18.41 0.33 -3.02
C GLU A 64 17.48 0.63 -1.84
N TYR A 65 16.17 0.59 -2.09
CA TYR A 65 15.14 0.78 -1.09
C TYR A 65 14.48 -0.57 -0.82
N GLY A 66 14.37 -0.94 0.45
CA GLY A 66 13.78 -2.23 0.82
C GLY A 66 14.51 -2.86 2.00
N GLY A 67 13.92 -3.93 2.50
CA GLY A 67 14.40 -4.64 3.68
C GLY A 67 13.48 -5.81 4.00
N LYS A 68 13.84 -6.59 5.03
CA LYS A 68 13.01 -7.73 5.45
C LYS A 68 11.90 -7.24 6.37
N ILE A 69 10.65 -7.46 5.97
CA ILE A 69 9.49 -7.19 6.84
C ILE A 69 9.17 -8.48 7.60
N SER A 70 9.30 -8.47 8.93
CA SER A 70 9.12 -9.65 9.79
C SER A 70 7.65 -10.04 10.02
N GLY A 71 6.71 -9.22 9.55
CA GLY A 71 5.28 -9.44 9.66
C GLY A 71 4.53 -8.10 9.63
N ILE A 72 3.34 -8.08 9.04
CA ILE A 72 2.44 -6.92 9.06
C ILE A 72 1.28 -7.29 9.98
N VAL A 73 1.10 -6.52 11.05
CA VAL A 73 -0.12 -6.63 11.86
C VAL A 73 -1.21 -5.84 11.15
N LEU A 74 -2.22 -6.53 10.63
CA LEU A 74 -3.41 -5.86 10.13
C LEU A 74 -4.18 -5.26 11.31
N PRO A 75 -4.60 -3.98 11.23
CA PRO A 75 -5.55 -3.44 12.19
C PRO A 75 -6.88 -4.19 12.12
N GLU A 76 -7.69 -4.09 13.17
CA GLU A 76 -9.04 -4.66 13.17
C GLU A 76 -9.81 -4.19 11.93
N ILE A 77 -10.26 -5.16 11.15
CA ILE A 77 -10.98 -4.92 9.91
C ILE A 77 -12.42 -4.51 10.31
N PRO A 78 -12.90 -3.32 9.91
CA PRO A 78 -14.25 -2.90 10.22
C PRO A 78 -15.28 -3.95 9.77
N PRO A 79 -16.35 -4.22 10.55
CA PRO A 79 -17.35 -5.23 10.22
C PRO A 79 -17.97 -5.03 8.82
N SER A 80 -18.07 -3.77 8.37
CA SER A 80 -18.57 -3.38 7.04
C SER A 80 -17.77 -3.97 5.87
N ILE A 81 -16.51 -4.34 6.09
CA ILE A 81 -15.65 -4.99 5.10
C ILE A 81 -15.09 -6.34 5.57
N ALA A 82 -15.42 -6.80 6.78
CA ALA A 82 -14.95 -8.08 7.30
C ALA A 82 -15.39 -9.27 6.42
N ASN A 83 -16.65 -9.28 5.96
CA ASN A 83 -17.13 -10.28 5.00
C ASN A 83 -16.44 -10.15 3.63
N PHE A 84 -15.99 -8.95 3.26
CA PHE A 84 -15.21 -8.68 2.05
C PHE A 84 -13.71 -8.98 2.20
N ALA A 85 -13.23 -9.19 3.42
CA ALA A 85 -11.84 -9.51 3.71
C ALA A 85 -11.57 -11.01 3.62
N LYS A 86 -12.54 -11.89 3.95
CA LYS A 86 -12.32 -13.35 3.96
C LYS A 86 -12.13 -13.93 2.56
N GLY A 87 -10.99 -14.59 2.29
CA GLY A 87 -10.62 -15.18 0.99
C GLY A 87 -9.39 -14.52 0.34
N THR A 88 -9.17 -14.79 -0.96
CA THR A 88 -8.05 -14.21 -1.71
C THR A 88 -8.41 -12.83 -2.27
N ILE A 89 -7.65 -11.81 -1.89
CA ILE A 89 -7.71 -10.45 -2.43
C ILE A 89 -6.57 -10.27 -3.44
N TYR A 90 -6.89 -9.77 -4.62
CA TYR A 90 -5.93 -9.41 -5.64
C TYR A 90 -5.64 -7.91 -5.55
N GLY A 91 -4.36 -7.55 -5.50
CA GLY A 91 -3.90 -6.17 -5.39
C GLY A 91 -2.93 -5.82 -6.51
N THR A 92 -3.12 -4.66 -7.10
CA THR A 92 -2.15 -4.02 -7.98
C THR A 92 -1.67 -2.73 -7.34
N ILE A 93 -0.37 -2.53 -7.32
CA ILE A 93 0.30 -1.32 -6.86
C ILE A 93 1.03 -0.72 -8.05
N SER A 94 0.70 0.52 -8.41
CA SER A 94 1.40 1.30 -9.43
C SER A 94 2.00 2.56 -8.82
N VAL A 95 3.19 2.94 -9.26
CA VAL A 95 3.81 4.23 -8.94
C VAL A 95 4.07 4.97 -10.24
N SER A 96 3.62 6.22 -10.31
CA SER A 96 3.84 7.09 -11.45
C SER A 96 4.59 8.36 -11.05
N ARG A 97 5.47 8.86 -11.92
CA ARG A 97 6.16 10.14 -11.77
C ARG A 97 5.84 11.00 -12.99
N ASN A 98 5.32 12.21 -12.78
CA ASN A 98 4.95 13.14 -13.86
C ASN A 98 4.01 12.52 -14.93
N GLY A 99 3.14 11.59 -14.53
CA GLY A 99 2.21 10.91 -15.43
C GLY A 99 2.74 9.61 -16.05
N GLU A 100 4.04 9.32 -15.95
CA GLU A 100 4.65 8.09 -16.44
C GLU A 100 4.70 7.02 -15.34
N GLU A 101 4.27 5.79 -15.63
CA GLU A 101 4.39 4.66 -14.70
C GLU A 101 5.85 4.20 -14.61
N ILE A 102 6.40 4.19 -13.40
CA ILE A 102 7.79 3.79 -13.12
C ILE A 102 7.89 2.46 -12.37
N LEU A 103 6.80 1.99 -11.77
CA LEU A 103 6.72 0.71 -11.06
C LEU A 103 5.29 0.18 -11.10
N CYS A 104 5.14 -1.11 -11.40
CA CYS A 104 3.87 -1.83 -11.27
C CYS A 104 4.14 -3.19 -10.60
N MET A 105 3.41 -3.48 -9.53
CA MET A 105 3.50 -4.70 -8.74
C MET A 105 2.12 -5.31 -8.59
N ASN A 106 2.00 -6.61 -8.83
CA ASN A 106 0.78 -7.37 -8.59
C ASN A 106 1.04 -8.36 -7.46
N GLY A 107 0.07 -8.52 -6.57
CA GLY A 107 0.16 -9.42 -5.43
C GLY A 107 -1.19 -9.97 -5.04
N ASN A 108 -1.17 -11.14 -4.41
CA ASN A 108 -2.36 -11.79 -3.87
C ASN A 108 -2.20 -11.87 -2.35
N LEU A 109 -3.23 -11.45 -1.63
CA LEU A 109 -3.29 -11.57 -0.18
C LEU A 109 -4.39 -12.58 0.17
N GLU A 110 -4.01 -13.69 0.79
CA GLU A 110 -4.96 -14.67 1.30
C GLU A 110 -5.28 -14.37 2.77
N LEU A 111 -6.54 -14.14 3.07
CA LEU A 111 -7.03 -13.85 4.41
C LEU A 111 -7.85 -15.05 4.90
N THR A 112 -7.32 -15.75 5.90
CA THR A 112 -7.80 -17.06 6.36
C THR A 112 -8.70 -17.02 7.60
N ASN A 113 -8.99 -15.84 8.17
CA ASN A 113 -9.79 -15.70 9.39
C ASN A 113 -11.31 -15.65 9.09
#